data_AF-A0A963RQB9-F1
#
_entry.id   AF-A0A963RQB9-F1
#
_cell.length_a   1.000
_cell.length_b   1.000
_cell.length_c   1.000
_cell.angle_alpha   90.00
_cell.angle_beta   90.00
_cell.angle_gamma   90.00
#
_symmetry.space_group_name_H-M   'P 1'
#
loop_
_entity.id
_entity.type
_entity.pdbx_description
1 polymer ?
#
loop_
_entity_poly.entity_id
_entity_poly.type
_entity_poly.pdbx_seq_one_letter_code
_entity_poly.pdbx_strand_id
1 'polypeptide(L)' 'MNAAHDGVQGFAPGFEVPLHRSLTEPILLGGAPRTVAIANGTLAAAVGLGLQLWI' A
#
# COMPACT_ATOMS: atom_id res chain seq x y z
N MET A 1 -23.60 44.77 4.69
CA MET A 1 -22.60 44.00 3.91
C MET A 1 -22.34 42.70 4.64
N ASN A 2 -22.77 41.56 4.12
CA ASN A 2 -22.30 40.24 4.55
C ASN A 2 -22.37 39.35 3.31
N ALA A 3 -21.27 39.25 2.58
CA ALA A 3 -21.15 38.33 1.47
C ALA A 3 -21.17 36.91 2.04
N ALA A 4 -22.10 36.08 1.55
CA ALA A 4 -22.12 34.66 1.83
C ALA A 4 -20.79 34.06 1.33
N HIS A 5 -20.02 33.50 2.26
CA HIS A 5 -18.86 32.69 1.97
C HIS A 5 -19.33 31.29 1.54
N ASP A 6 -20.14 31.19 0.47
CA ASP A 6 -20.54 29.91 -0.12
C ASP A 6 -19.48 29.47 -1.12
N GLY A 7 -18.24 29.45 -0.65
CA GLY A 7 -17.15 28.74 -1.32
C GLY A 7 -17.37 27.25 -1.12
N VAL A 8 -18.34 26.68 -1.84
CA VAL A 8 -18.36 25.24 -2.10
C VAL A 8 -17.10 24.96 -2.92
N GLN A 9 -15.98 24.74 -2.23
CA GLN A 9 -14.79 24.10 -2.78
C GLN A 9 -15.06 22.58 -2.91
N GLY A 10 -16.26 22.22 -3.38
CA GLY A 10 -16.62 20.86 -3.71
C GLY A 10 -16.13 20.60 -5.12
N PHE A 11 -15.42 19.50 -5.30
CA PHE A 11 -14.99 19.00 -6.62
C PHE A 11 -16.07 19.23 -7.67
N ALA A 12 -15.67 19.67 -8.87
CA ALA A 12 -16.61 19.85 -9.97
C ALA A 12 -17.40 18.54 -10.19
N PRO A 13 -18.73 18.60 -10.34
CA PRO A 13 -19.54 17.40 -10.55
C PRO A 13 -19.06 16.64 -11.80
N GLY A 14 -18.85 15.34 -11.67
CA GLY A 14 -18.37 14.47 -12.77
C GLY A 14 -16.87 14.13 -12.75
N PHE A 15 -16.11 14.53 -11.73
CA PHE A 15 -14.68 14.17 -11.55
C PHE A 15 -14.44 13.02 -10.55
N GLU A 16 -15.49 12.30 -10.15
CA GLU A 16 -15.41 11.16 -9.24
C GLU A 16 -15.29 9.84 -10.01
N VAL A 17 -14.24 9.06 -9.74
CA VAL A 17 -13.97 7.76 -10.34
C VAL A 17 -14.03 6.66 -9.27
N PRO A 18 -14.59 5.47 -9.56
CA PRO A 18 -14.57 4.34 -8.63
C PRO A 18 -13.13 3.94 -8.27
N LEU A 19 -12.78 3.97 -6.98
CA LEU A 19 -11.49 3.51 -6.50
C LEU A 19 -11.55 2.02 -6.19
N HIS A 20 -10.74 1.22 -6.87
CA HIS A 20 -10.62 -0.20 -6.57
C HIS A 20 -9.89 -0.40 -5.25
N ARG A 21 -10.42 -1.29 -4.40
CA ARG A 21 -9.81 -1.59 -3.10
C ARG A 21 -8.38 -2.10 -3.20
N SER A 22 -8.00 -2.76 -4.30
CA SER A 22 -6.63 -3.19 -4.56
C SER A 22 -5.61 -2.04 -4.55
N LEU A 23 -6.04 -0.80 -4.79
CA LEU A 23 -5.19 0.39 -4.79
C LEU A 23 -4.98 0.97 -3.38
N THR A 24 -5.86 0.65 -2.44
CA THR A 24 -5.87 1.24 -1.09
C THR A 24 -5.66 0.23 0.02
N GLU A 25 -6.03 -1.03 -0.19
CA GLU A 25 -5.84 -2.09 0.79
C GLU A 25 -4.38 -2.55 0.80
N PRO A 26 -3.78 -2.76 1.98
CA PRO A 26 -2.42 -3.24 2.10
C PRO A 26 -2.23 -4.61 1.41
N ILE A 27 -1.20 -4.73 0.58
CA ILE A 27 -0.83 -6.00 -0.05
C ILE A 27 -0.07 -6.87 0.97
N LEU A 28 -0.68 -8.01 1.29
CA LEU A 28 -0.06 -9.04 2.11
C LEU A 28 0.63 -10.10 1.23
N LEU A 29 1.76 -10.61 1.72
CA LEU A 29 2.49 -11.73 1.12
C LEU A 29 2.75 -12.75 2.23
N GLY A 30 2.08 -13.91 2.16
CA GLY A 30 2.15 -14.93 3.20
C GLY A 30 1.61 -14.48 4.56
N GLY A 31 0.68 -13.52 4.59
CA GLY A 31 0.09 -12.99 5.83
C GLY A 31 0.85 -11.82 6.48
N ALA A 32 2.02 -11.45 5.96
CA ALA A 32 2.77 -10.26 6.40
C ALA A 32 2.71 -9.13 5.35
N PRO A 33 2.89 -7.85 5.75
CA PRO A 33 3.04 -6.75 4.79
C PRO A 33 4.16 -7.04 3.79
N ARG A 34 3.95 -6.74 2.51
CA ARG A 34 4.90 -7.03 1.40
C ARG A 34 6.35 -6.71 1.75
N THR A 35 6.62 -5.52 2.29
CA THR A 35 7.99 -5.08 2.62
C THR A 35 8.65 -5.99 3.66
N VAL A 36 7.91 -6.40 4.69
CA VAL A 36 8.40 -7.29 5.76
C VAL A 36 8.66 -8.69 5.20
N ALA A 37 7.75 -9.20 4.38
CA ALA A 37 7.89 -10.51 3.77
C ALA A 37 9.12 -10.58 2.84
N ILE A 38 9.36 -9.53 2.03
CA ILE A 38 10.54 -9.44 1.17
C ILE A 38 11.82 -9.40 2.00
N ALA A 39 11.89 -8.54 3.02
CA ALA A 39 13.07 -8.42 3.86
C ALA A 39 13.42 -9.77 4.54
N ASN A 40 12.41 -10.44 5.09
CA ASN A 40 12.58 -11.76 5.71
C ASN A 40 12.99 -12.81 4.68
N GLY A 41 12.40 -12.82 3.49
CA GLY A 41 12.78 -13.72 2.40
C GLY A 41 14.23 -13.54 1.95
N THR A 42 14.68 -12.30 1.81
CA THR A 42 16.08 -11.97 1.50
C THR A 42 17.02 -12.42 2.62
N LEU A 43 16.68 -12.16 3.89
CA LEU A 43 17.47 -12.60 5.03
C LEU A 43 17.57 -14.12 5.07
N ALA A 44 16.45 -14.82 4.91
CA ALA A 44 16.40 -16.28 4.87
C ALA A 44 17.24 -16.84 3.71
N ALA A 45 17.17 -16.23 2.52
CA ALA A 45 17.99 -16.63 1.37
C ALA A 45 19.48 -16.40 1.63
N ALA A 46 19.86 -15.24 2.17
CA ALA A 46 21.25 -14.92 2.50
C ALA A 46 21.83 -15.89 3.52
N VAL A 47 21.07 -16.21 4.58
CA VAL A 47 21.50 -17.14 5.63
C VAL A 47 21.51 -18.58 5.11
N GLY A 48 20.43 -19.05 4.49
CA GLY A 48 20.31 -20.43 4.03
C GLY A 48 21.28 -20.80 2.92
N LEU A 49 21.43 -19.93 1.91
CA LEU A 49 22.39 -20.14 0.83
C LEU A 49 23.81 -19.85 1.30
N GLY A 50 24.02 -18.77 2.07
CA GLY A 50 25.35 -18.34 2.50
C GLY A 50 26.02 -19.28 3.50
N LEU A 51 25.25 -19.82 4.46
CA LEU A 51 25.74 -20.81 5.43
C LEU A 51 25.59 -22.26 4.95
N GLN A 52 25.14 -22.48 3.72
CA GLN A 52 24.97 -23.80 3.14
C GLN A 52 24.08 -24.75 3.94
N LEU A 53 22.96 -24.24 4.47
CA LEU A 53 22.10 -24.96 5.42
C LEU A 53 21.17 -26.00 4.76
N TRP A 54 21.52 -26.50 3.58
CA TRP A 54 20.79 -27.61 2.97
C TRP A 54 21.15 -28.91 3.70
N ILE A 55 20.18 -29.84 3.77
CA ILE A 55 20.35 -31.16 4.37
C ILE A 55 20.71 -32.20 3.32
#